data_AF-A0A3D3VBG7-F1
#
_entry.id   AF-A0A3D3VBG7-F1
#
_cell.length_a   1.000
_cell.length_b   1.000
_cell.length_c   1.000
_cell.angle_alpha   90.00
_cell.angle_beta   90.00
_cell.angle_gamma   90.00
#
_symmetry.space_group_name_H-M   'P 1'
#
loop_
_entity.id
_entity.type
_entity.pdbx_description
1 polymer ?
#
loop_
_entity_poly.entity_id
_entity_poly.type
_entity_poly.pdbx_seq_one_letter_code
_entity_poly.pdbx_strand_id
1 'polypeptide(L)' 'VMAFEEEFGCEIPDDAAEKILTVGDAVKFLEQASD' A
#
# COMPACT_ATOMS: atom_id res chain seq x y z
N VAL A 1 -7.15 0.24 2.30
CA VAL A 1 -6.07 -0.74 2.18
C VAL A 1 -6.56 -2.17 2.21
N MET A 2 -7.36 -2.59 3.20
CA MET A 2 -7.88 -3.99 3.31
C MET A 2 -8.44 -4.63 2.02
N ALA A 3 -9.21 -3.90 1.20
CA ALA A 3 -9.69 -4.43 -0.09
C ALA A 3 -8.58 -4.56 -1.17
N PHE A 4 -7.56 -3.69 -1.13
CA PHE A 4 -6.38 -3.79 -1.98
C PHE A 4 -5.46 -4.92 -1.54
N GLU A 5 -5.31 -5.14 -0.24
CA GLU A 5 -4.54 -6.25 0.33
C GLU A 5 -5.09 -7.60 -0.12
N GLU A 6 -6.42 -7.76 -0.13
CA GLU A 6 -7.09 -8.97 -0.60
C GLU A 6 -6.97 -9.15 -2.13
N GLU A 7 -7.19 -8.08 -2.92
CA GLU A 7 -7.13 -8.14 -4.39
C GLU A 7 -5.71 -8.42 -4.91
N PHE A 8 -4.69 -7.85 -4.27
CA PHE A 8 -3.29 -7.97 -4.69
C PHE A 8 -2.49 -8.99 -3.87
N GLY A 9 -3.08 -9.61 -2.85
CA GLY A 9 -2.41 -10.55 -1.95
C GLY A 9 -1.20 -9.95 -1.22
N CYS A 10 -1.24 -8.65 -0.93
CA CYS A 10 -0.18 -7.93 -0.23
C CYS A 10 -0.61 -7.56 1.19
N GLU A 11 0.34 -7.38 2.09
CA GLU A 11 0.08 -6.84 3.43
C GLU A 11 0.67 -5.43 3.51
N ILE A 12 -0.18 -4.44 3.79
CA ILE A 12 0.26 -3.06 3.99
C ILE A 12 0.23 -2.80 5.51
N PRO A 13 1.35 -2.43 6.14
CA PRO A 13 1.37 -2.09 7.55
C PRO A 13 0.40 -0.94 7.87
N ASP A 14 -0.29 -0.99 9.01
CA ASP A 14 -1.23 0.06 9.44
C ASP A 14 -0.58 1.46 9.42
N ASP A 15 0.67 1.59 9.89
CA ASP A 15 1.43 2.85 9.87
C ASP A 15 1.68 3.41 8.46
N ALA A 16 1.76 2.53 7.45
CA ALA A 16 1.90 2.91 6.05
C ALA A 16 0.53 3.21 5.45
N ALA A 17 -0.49 2.41 5.79
CA ALA A 17 -1.87 2.63 5.39
C ALA A 17 -2.41 4.00 5.81
N GLU A 18 -2.09 4.46 7.03
CA GLU A 18 -2.47 5.80 7.51
C GLU A 18 -1.80 6.93 6.72
N LYS A 19 -0.66 6.67 6.08
CA LYS A 19 0.07 7.63 5.25
C LYS A 19 -0.32 7.57 3.76
N ILE A 20 -0.92 6.47 3.32
CA ILE A 20 -1.40 6.27 1.95
C ILE A 20 -2.80 6.87 1.84
N LEU A 21 -2.85 8.16 1.51
CA LEU A 21 -4.11 8.91 1.38
C LEU A 21 -4.64 8.92 -0.05
N THR A 22 -3.74 8.74 -1.03
CA THR A 22 -4.08 8.75 -2.46
C THR A 22 -3.58 7.50 -3.16
N VAL A 23 -4.15 7.21 -4.33
CA VAL A 23 -3.66 6.12 -5.19
C VAL A 23 -2.20 6.32 -5.57
N GLY A 24 -1.74 7.58 -5.73
CA GLY A 24 -0.34 7.88 -6.02
C GLY A 24 0.60 7.52 -4.86
N ASP A 25 0.15 7.68 -3.62
CA ASP A 25 0.94 7.28 -2.44
C ASP A 25 1.05 5.76 -2.34
N ALA A 26 -0.01 5.04 -2.70
CA ALA A 26 0.00 3.58 -2.75
C ALA A 26 1.00 3.06 -3.79
N VAL A 27 1.02 3.66 -4.99
CA VAL A 27 1.98 3.29 -6.05
C VAL A 27 3.41 3.54 -5.61
N LYS A 28 3.70 4.71 -5.01
CA LYS A 28 5.03 5.02 -4.48
C LYS A 28 5.48 4.03 -3.40
N PHE A 29 4.57 3.59 -2.55
CA PHE A 29 4.87 2.59 -1.51
C PHE A 29 5.25 1.23 -2.12
N LEU A 30 4.51 0.78 -3.15
CA LEU A 30 4.82 -0.47 -3.86
C LEU A 30 6.17 -0.40 -4.60
N GLU A 31 6.49 0.75 -5.21
CA GLU A 31 7.77 0.97 -5.86
C GLU A 31 8.94 0.87 -4.85
N GLN A 32 8.80 1.44 -3.65
CA GLN A 32 9.83 1.35 -2.61
C GLN A 32 10.01 -0.05 -2.02
N ALA A 33 8.96 -0.87 -2.01
CA ALA A 33 9.00 -2.24 -1.50
C ALA A 33 9.61 -3.24 -2.52
N SER A 34 9.88 -2.81 -3.75
CA SER A 34 10.36 -3.65 -4.85
C SER A 34 11.89 -3.64 -5.01
N ASP A 35 12.62 -2.92 -4.14
CA ASP A 35 14.10 -2.80 -4.10
C ASP A 35 14.71 -3.45 -2.85
#